data_AF-A0AAD9EY74-F1
#
_entry.id   AF-A0AAD9EY74-F1
#
_cell.length_a   1.000
_cell.length_b   1.000
_cell.length_c   1.000
_cell.angle_alpha   90.00
_cell.angle_beta   90.00
_cell.angle_gamma   90.00
#
_symmetry.space_group_name_H-M   'P 1'
#
loop_
_entity.id
_entity.type
_entity.pdbx_description
1 polymer ?
#
loop_
_entity_poly.entity_id
_entity_poly.type
_entity_poly.pdbx_seq_one_letter_code
_entity_poly.pdbx_strand_id
1 'polypeptide(L)'
;MSNILPFCDEIMQLLLENLGNENVHRSVKPQILSAFGDIALAIGGEFKKYLDIVLDTLQQASQAQVDKTDYDMVDYLNELREGCLEAYTGIIQGLKGDQENVHPDVMLVQPRVEFILSFIHHIAEDEDHSDGVVANAAGLIG
;
A
#
# COMPACT_ATOMS: atom_id res chain seq x y z
N MET A 1 22.49 -4.09 -13.62
CA MET A 1 21.28 -4.36 -12.81
C MET A 1 20.21 -4.81 -13.78
N SER A 2 19.63 -5.98 -13.54
CA SER A 2 18.51 -6.48 -14.33
C SER A 2 17.32 -5.54 -14.10
N ASN A 3 16.88 -4.84 -15.14
CA ASN A 3 15.76 -3.92 -15.05
C ASN A 3 14.45 -4.73 -15.03
N ILE A 4 13.66 -4.63 -13.96
CA ILE A 4 12.38 -5.34 -13.80
C ILE A 4 11.27 -4.77 -14.69
N LEU A 5 11.42 -3.52 -15.15
CA LEU A 5 10.41 -2.78 -15.90
C LEU A 5 9.74 -3.54 -17.05
N PRO A 6 10.47 -4.31 -17.90
CA PRO A 6 9.85 -5.04 -19.01
C PRO A 6 8.86 -6.13 -18.58
N PHE A 7 8.91 -6.57 -17.32
CA PHE A 7 8.06 -7.63 -16.76
C PHE A 7 6.90 -7.08 -15.92
N CYS A 8 6.92 -5.79 -15.59
CA CYS A 8 5.96 -5.19 -14.66
C CYS A 8 4.51 -5.24 -15.16
N ASP A 9 4.27 -5.15 -16.47
CA ASP A 9 2.90 -5.17 -17.01
C ASP A 9 2.21 -6.51 -16.71
N GLU A 10 2.89 -7.62 -16.97
CA GLU A 10 2.37 -8.96 -16.68
C GLU A 10 2.22 -9.19 -15.18
N ILE A 11 3.22 -8.79 -14.38
CA ILE A 11 3.18 -8.94 -12.93
C ILE A 11 2.02 -8.14 -12.33
N MET A 12 1.88 -6.86 -12.68
CA MET A 12 0.82 -6.00 -12.14
C MET A 12 -0.57 -6.50 -12.54
N GLN A 13 -0.74 -6.99 -13.77
CA GLN A 13 -1.99 -7.60 -14.19
C GLN A 13 -2.36 -8.81 -13.30
N LEU A 14 -1.43 -9.75 -13.12
CA LEU A 14 -1.67 -10.95 -12.31
C LEU A 14 -1.96 -10.61 -10.84
N LEU A 15 -1.26 -9.62 -10.27
CA LEU A 15 -1.48 -9.17 -8.90
C LEU A 15 -2.87 -8.56 -8.73
N LEU A 16 -3.29 -7.68 -9.64
CA LEU A 16 -4.62 -7.06 -9.61
C LEU A 16 -5.74 -8.10 -9.80
N GLU A 17 -5.57 -9.07 -10.71
CA GLU A 17 -6.51 -10.18 -10.90
C GLU A 17 -6.66 -11.03 -9.64
N ASN A 18 -5.56 -11.35 -8.95
CA ASN A 18 -5.60 -12.12 -7.71
C ASN A 18 -6.28 -11.34 -6.57
N LEU A 19 -6.07 -10.03 -6.50
CA LEU A 19 -6.66 -9.19 -5.46
C LEU A 19 -8.19 -9.10 -5.57
N GLY A 20 -8.69 -9.07 -6.81
CA GLY A 20 -10.13 -9.11 -7.13
C GLY A 20 -10.76 -10.50 -7.02
N ASN A 21 -9.98 -11.57 -6.85
CA ASN A 21 -10.50 -12.93 -6.74
C ASN A 21 -10.90 -13.27 -5.31
N GLU A 22 -12.20 -13.42 -5.06
CA GLU A 22 -12.75 -13.77 -3.75
C GLU A 22 -12.38 -15.18 -3.27
N ASN A 23 -11.92 -16.06 -4.16
CA ASN A 23 -11.47 -17.41 -3.81
C ASN A 23 -10.00 -17.46 -3.37
N VAL A 24 -9.25 -16.36 -3.53
CA VAL A 24 -7.87 -16.27 -3.06
C VAL A 24 -7.88 -16.13 -1.54
N HIS A 25 -6.98 -16.87 -0.87
CA HIS A 25 -6.88 -16.83 0.58
C HIS A 25 -6.56 -15.41 1.06
N ARG A 26 -7.23 -14.96 2.13
CA ARG A 26 -7.16 -13.59 2.64
C ARG A 26 -5.73 -13.11 2.89
N SER A 27 -4.85 -14.00 3.39
CA SER A 27 -3.44 -13.70 3.68
C SER A 27 -2.60 -13.31 2.44
N VAL A 28 -3.09 -13.55 1.22
CA VAL A 28 -2.39 -13.14 0.00
C VAL A 28 -2.59 -11.65 -0.27
N LYS A 29 -3.73 -11.06 0.14
CA LYS A 29 -4.05 -9.67 -0.16
C LYS A 29 -3.04 -8.69 0.44
N PRO A 30 -2.68 -8.77 1.74
CA PRO A 30 -1.65 -7.91 2.32
C PRO A 30 -0.33 -7.96 1.55
N GLN A 31 0.10 -9.16 1.15
CA GLN A 31 1.36 -9.39 0.44
C GLN A 31 1.36 -8.76 -0.96
N ILE A 32 0.23 -8.80 -1.66
CA ILE A 32 0.06 -8.10 -2.95
C ILE A 32 0.17 -6.58 -2.75
N LEU A 33 -0.45 -6.04 -1.70
CA LEU A 33 -0.42 -4.60 -1.41
C LEU A 33 1.02 -4.14 -1.12
N SER A 34 1.74 -4.82 -0.22
CA SER A 34 3.16 -4.53 0.05
C SER A 34 4.00 -4.57 -1.23
N ALA A 35 3.79 -5.59 -2.08
CA ALA A 35 4.51 -5.73 -3.35
C ALA A 35 4.26 -4.56 -4.32
N PHE A 36 3.11 -3.89 -4.28
CA PHE A 36 2.91 -2.66 -5.06
C PHE A 36 3.88 -1.55 -4.63
N GLY A 37 4.15 -1.42 -3.33
CA GLY A 37 5.15 -0.50 -2.80
C GLY A 37 6.56 -0.83 -3.33
N ASP A 38 6.95 -2.11 -3.28
CA ASP A 38 8.24 -2.57 -3.80
C ASP A 38 8.41 -2.32 -5.30
N ILE A 39 7.35 -2.56 -6.09
CA ILE A 39 7.36 -2.30 -7.53
C ILE A 39 7.49 -0.80 -7.77
N ALA A 40 6.75 0.04 -7.05
CA ALA A 40 6.84 1.49 -7.16
C ALA A 40 8.25 2.01 -6.83
N LEU A 41 8.90 1.47 -5.80
CA LEU A 41 10.30 1.77 -5.47
C LEU A 41 11.24 1.34 -6.60
N ALA A 42 11.03 0.16 -7.19
CA ALA A 42 11.91 -0.39 -8.21
C ALA A 42 11.84 0.34 -9.55
N ILE A 43 10.67 0.85 -9.94
CA ILE A 43 10.47 1.47 -11.26
C ILE A 43 10.23 2.99 -11.22
N GLY A 44 10.09 3.57 -10.03
CA GLY A 44 9.96 5.00 -9.80
C GLY A 44 8.82 5.63 -10.62
N GLY A 45 9.16 6.65 -11.42
CA GLY A 45 8.19 7.37 -12.25
C GLY A 45 7.43 6.50 -13.27
N GLU A 46 7.96 5.35 -13.67
CA GLU A 46 7.25 4.41 -14.55
C GLU A 46 6.01 3.80 -13.88
N PHE A 47 5.90 3.88 -12.55
CA PHE A 47 4.74 3.39 -11.81
C PHE A 47 3.46 4.22 -12.07
N LYS A 48 3.59 5.42 -12.65
CA LYS A 48 2.44 6.29 -13.00
C LYS A 48 1.36 5.58 -13.81
N LYS A 49 1.72 4.60 -14.63
CA LYS A 49 0.75 3.80 -15.42
C LYS A 49 -0.20 2.96 -14.57
N TYR A 50 0.16 2.63 -13.34
CA TYR A 50 -0.66 1.84 -12.41
C TYR A 50 -1.20 2.67 -11.24
N LEU A 51 -0.76 3.92 -11.10
CA LEU A 51 -0.96 4.69 -9.89
C LEU A 51 -2.43 4.83 -9.50
N ASP A 52 -3.30 5.21 -10.45
CA ASP A 52 -4.71 5.43 -10.16
C ASP A 52 -5.42 4.16 -9.66
N ILE A 53 -5.23 3.04 -10.36
CA ILE A 53 -5.86 1.77 -9.97
C ILE A 53 -5.32 1.24 -8.64
N VAL A 54 -4.03 1.42 -8.37
CA VAL A 54 -3.42 1.02 -7.10
C VAL A 54 -3.90 1.91 -5.95
N LEU A 55 -4.00 3.23 -6.15
CA LEU A 55 -4.51 4.14 -5.11
C LEU A 55 -5.99 3.87 -4.78
N ASP A 56 -6.82 3.60 -5.78
CA ASP A 56 -8.22 3.23 -5.55
C ASP A 56 -8.34 1.88 -4.82
N THR A 57 -7.46 0.93 -5.15
CA THR A 57 -7.36 -0.37 -4.48
C THR A 57 -6.96 -0.21 -3.02
N LEU A 58 -5.92 0.57 -2.75
CA LEU A 58 -5.45 0.84 -1.39
C LEU A 58 -6.51 1.56 -0.56
N GLN A 59 -7.23 2.50 -1.16
CA GLN A 59 -8.33 3.18 -0.48
C GLN A 59 -9.43 2.20 -0.04
N GLN A 60 -9.80 1.24 -0.90
CA GLN A 60 -10.77 0.20 -0.54
C GLN A 60 -10.24 -0.73 0.56
N ALA A 61 -9.00 -1.19 0.45
CA ALA A 61 -8.39 -2.08 1.44
C ALA A 61 -8.23 -1.41 2.82
N SER A 62 -7.82 -0.14 2.86
CA SER A 62 -7.71 0.67 4.09
C SER A 62 -9.04 0.87 4.82
N GLN A 63 -10.17 0.70 4.15
CA GLN A 63 -11.51 0.80 4.74
C GLN A 63 -12.08 -0.55 5.17
N ALA A 64 -11.31 -1.64 5.06
CA ALA A 64 -11.75 -2.97 5.48
C ALA A 64 -12.11 -2.99 6.97
N GLN A 65 -13.20 -3.69 7.29
CA GLN A 65 -13.64 -3.94 8.65
C GLN A 65 -13.80 -5.44 8.84
N VAL A 66 -13.54 -5.89 10.07
CA VAL A 66 -13.61 -7.29 10.45
C VAL A 66 -14.34 -7.46 11.77
N ASP A 67 -14.76 -8.69 12.07
CA ASP A 67 -15.28 -9.03 13.40
C ASP A 67 -14.13 -9.03 14.42
N LYS A 68 -14.12 -8.04 15.32
CA LYS A 68 -13.10 -7.89 16.35
C LYS A 68 -13.18 -8.93 17.47
N THR A 69 -14.24 -9.74 17.51
CA THR A 69 -14.32 -10.86 18.45
C THR A 69 -13.56 -12.09 17.97
N ASP A 70 -13.18 -12.13 16.69
CA ASP A 70 -12.35 -13.15 16.08
C ASP A 70 -10.89 -12.66 16.01
N TYR A 71 -10.03 -13.20 16.87
CA TYR A 71 -8.61 -12.82 16.94
C TYR A 71 -7.87 -13.04 15.61
N ASP A 72 -8.19 -14.09 14.85
CA ASP A 72 -7.55 -14.35 13.56
C ASP A 72 -7.92 -13.28 12.52
N MET A 73 -9.10 -12.66 12.68
CA MET A 73 -9.55 -11.57 11.83
C MET A 73 -8.91 -10.23 12.23
N VAL A 74 -8.68 -10.00 13.53
CA VAL A 74 -7.93 -8.85 14.03
C VAL A 74 -6.48 -8.88 13.53
N ASP A 75 -5.82 -10.03 13.64
CA ASP A 75 -4.46 -10.21 13.12
C ASP A 75 -4.42 -9.96 11.61
N TYR A 76 -5.37 -10.53 10.86
CA TYR A 76 -5.50 -10.28 9.43
C TYR A 76 -5.75 -8.80 9.09
N LEU A 77 -6.56 -8.08 9.88
CA LEU A 77 -6.79 -6.65 9.67
C LEU A 77 -5.50 -5.85 9.87
N ASN A 78 -4.70 -6.19 10.89
CA ASN A 78 -3.41 -5.56 11.11
C ASN A 78 -2.43 -5.85 9.96
N GLU A 79 -2.34 -7.10 9.47
CA GLU A 79 -1.54 -7.43 8.29
C GLU A 79 -1.97 -6.60 7.05
N LEU A 80 -3.28 -6.48 6.83
CA LEU A 80 -3.82 -5.70 5.72
C LEU A 80 -3.48 -4.20 5.85
N ARG A 81 -3.57 -3.66 7.07
CA ARG A 81 -3.18 -2.27 7.37
C ARG A 81 -1.69 -2.04 7.13
N GLU A 82 -0.83 -2.96 7.58
CA GLU A 82 0.62 -2.91 7.31
C GLU A 82 0.90 -2.88 5.81
N GLY A 83 0.29 -3.80 5.04
CA GLY A 83 0.47 -3.84 3.59
C GLY A 83 -0.01 -2.57 2.88
N CYS A 84 -1.09 -1.94 3.34
CA CYS A 84 -1.50 -0.63 2.83
C CYS A 84 -0.48 0.46 3.13
N LEU A 85 0.03 0.54 4.35
CA LEU A 85 0.98 1.57 4.78
C LEU A 85 2.33 1.43 4.06
N GLU A 86 2.81 0.20 3.89
CA GLU A 86 4.01 -0.11 3.10
C GLU A 86 3.83 0.28 1.64
N ALA A 87 2.67 -0.01 1.05
CA ALA A 87 2.37 0.38 -0.32
C ALA A 87 2.40 1.90 -0.51
N TYR A 88 1.72 2.66 0.38
CA TYR A 88 1.76 4.12 0.33
C TYR A 88 3.20 4.65 0.49
N THR A 89 3.96 4.07 1.42
CA THR A 89 5.36 4.43 1.65
C THR A 89 6.20 4.22 0.40
N GLY A 90 6.13 3.03 -0.22
CA GLY A 90 6.87 2.70 -1.43
C GLY A 90 6.47 3.56 -2.63
N ILE A 91 5.18 3.86 -2.78
CA ILE A 91 4.67 4.76 -3.84
C ILE A 91 5.21 6.18 -3.66
N ILE A 92 5.08 6.76 -2.47
CA ILE A 92 5.53 8.14 -2.20
C ILE A 92 7.04 8.25 -2.36
N GLN A 93 7.80 7.28 -1.83
CA GLN A 93 9.26 7.25 -1.96
C GLN A 93 9.69 7.04 -3.42
N GLY A 94 9.09 6.09 -4.13
CA GLY A 94 9.39 5.80 -5.54
C GLY A 94 9.11 6.99 -6.47
N LEU A 95 8.00 7.71 -6.24
CA LEU A 95 7.67 8.91 -7.02
C LEU A 95 8.46 10.16 -6.60
N LYS A 96 8.90 10.25 -5.34
CA LYS A 96 9.81 11.31 -4.87
C LYS A 96 11.19 11.17 -5.51
N GLY A 97 11.67 9.95 -5.69
CA GLY A 97 13.00 9.63 -6.19
C GLY A 97 14.14 9.83 -5.17
N ASP A 98 15.34 9.42 -5.57
CA ASP A 98 16.53 9.34 -4.71
C ASP A 98 17.40 10.60 -4.73
N GLN A 99 17.00 11.62 -5.48
CA GLN A 99 17.72 12.89 -5.53
C GLN A 99 17.38 13.79 -4.33
N GLU A 100 18.26 14.76 -4.07
CA GLU A 100 18.07 15.75 -3.01
C GLU A 100 16.80 16.59 -3.21
N ASN A 101 16.45 16.85 -4.47
CA ASN A 101 15.21 17.52 -4.83
C ASN A 101 14.07 16.51 -4.98
N VAL A 102 12.91 16.85 -4.41
CA VAL A 102 11.67 16.09 -4.56
C VAL A 102 11.20 16.13 -6.02
N HIS A 103 11.06 14.96 -6.65
CA HIS A 103 10.54 14.87 -8.01
C HIS A 103 9.05 15.23 -8.07
N PRO A 104 8.59 16.00 -9.08
CA PRO A 104 7.22 16.51 -9.14
C PRO A 104 6.14 15.43 -9.24
N ASP A 105 6.49 14.22 -9.68
CA ASP A 105 5.54 13.10 -9.79
C ASP A 105 4.90 12.75 -8.44
N VAL A 106 5.56 13.01 -7.30
CA VAL A 106 4.96 12.78 -5.97
C VAL A 106 3.70 13.64 -5.74
N MET A 107 3.56 14.78 -6.46
CA MET A 107 2.37 15.62 -6.40
C MET A 107 1.11 14.92 -6.92
N LEU A 108 1.26 13.83 -7.68
CA LEU A 108 0.12 13.00 -8.12
C LEU A 108 -0.57 12.30 -6.95
N VAL A 109 0.14 12.08 -5.83
CA VAL A 109 -0.42 11.47 -4.60
C VAL A 109 -1.07 12.53 -3.70
N GLN A 110 -0.81 13.83 -3.93
CA GLN A 110 -1.29 14.92 -3.09
C GLN A 110 -2.82 14.86 -2.81
N PRO A 111 -3.69 14.55 -3.80
CA PRO A 111 -5.14 14.45 -3.55
C PRO A 111 -5.53 13.33 -2.57
N ARG A 112 -4.66 12.33 -2.34
CA ARG A 112 -4.91 11.21 -1.42
C ARG A 112 -4.37 11.44 -0.01
N VAL A 113 -3.59 12.50 0.21
CA VAL A 113 -2.93 12.75 1.51
C VAL A 113 -3.94 12.87 2.65
N GLU A 114 -5.06 13.56 2.44
CA GLU A 114 -6.12 13.69 3.45
C GLU A 114 -6.68 12.33 3.88
N PHE A 115 -6.92 11.44 2.91
CA PHE A 115 -7.37 10.07 3.18
C PHE A 115 -6.31 9.27 3.94
N ILE A 116 -5.04 9.32 3.53
CA ILE A 116 -3.94 8.60 4.19
C ILE A 116 -3.82 9.02 5.66
N LEU A 117 -3.90 10.32 5.95
CA LEU A 117 -3.86 10.83 7.33
C LEU A 117 -5.10 10.41 8.13
N SER A 118 -6.29 10.43 7.51
CA SER A 118 -7.50 9.92 8.15
C SER A 118 -7.42 8.42 8.45
N PHE A 119 -6.79 7.64 7.58
CA PHE A 119 -6.56 6.22 7.79
C PHE A 119 -5.60 5.96 8.95
N ILE A 120 -4.47 6.68 9.02
CA ILE A 120 -3.54 6.60 10.16
C ILE A 120 -4.22 7.02 11.46
N HIS A 121 -5.03 8.09 11.43
CA HIS A 121 -5.79 8.53 12.60
C HIS A 121 -6.75 7.44 13.09
N HIS A 122 -7.49 6.81 12.18
CA HIS A 122 -8.39 5.70 12.52
C HIS A 122 -7.66 4.50 13.13
N ILE A 123 -6.47 4.16 12.61
CA ILE A 123 -5.59 3.15 13.20
C ILE A 123 -5.18 3.53 14.62
N ALA A 124 -4.83 4.79 14.87
CA ALA A 124 -4.39 5.25 16.19
C ALA A 124 -5.52 5.25 17.24
N GLU A 125 -6.78 5.33 16.82
CA GLU A 125 -7.95 5.19 17.71
C GLU A 125 -8.31 3.73 18.00
N ASP A 126 -7.73 2.79 17.26
CA ASP A 126 -8.01 1.36 17.39
C ASP A 126 -7.13 0.72 18.47
N GLU A 127 -7.72 0.28 19.59
CA GLU A 127 -6.98 -0.37 20.68
C GLU A 127 -6.29 -1.69 20.28
N ASP A 128 -6.70 -2.30 19.17
CA ASP A 128 -6.17 -3.59 18.67
C ASP A 128 -5.02 -3.43 17.66
N HIS A 129 -4.43 -2.23 17.53
CA HIS A 129 -3.33 -2.00 16.58
C HIS A 129 -2.04 -2.76 16.98
N SER A 130 -1.34 -3.33 16.00
CA SER A 130 -0.02 -3.96 16.25
C SER A 130 1.10 -2.90 16.32
N ASP A 131 2.21 -3.25 16.98
CA ASP A 131 3.43 -2.42 16.95
C ASP A 131 3.97 -2.24 15.52
N GLY A 132 3.77 -3.25 14.65
CA GLY A 132 4.14 -3.19 13.23
C GLY A 132 3.35 -2.14 12.46
N VAL A 133 2.03 -2.09 12.66
CA VAL A 133 1.15 -1.05 12.09
C VAL A 133 1.58 0.34 12.57
N VAL A 134 1.87 0.50 13.87
CA VAL A 134 2.32 1.78 14.44
C VAL A 134 3.66 2.21 13.82
N ALA A 135 4.61 1.28 13.68
CA ALA A 135 5.90 1.55 13.06
C ALA A 135 5.76 1.97 11.60
N ASN A 136 4.94 1.26 10.81
CA ASN A 136 4.70 1.57 9.41
C ASN A 136 3.95 2.91 9.23
N ALA A 137 3.00 3.21 10.12
CA ALA A 137 2.30 4.50 10.11
C ALA A 137 3.24 5.67 10.43
N ALA A 138 4.12 5.50 11.42
CA ALA A 138 5.15 6.48 11.74
C ALA A 138 6.13 6.67 10.56
N GLY A 139 6.59 5.57 9.95
CA GLY A 139 7.47 5.61 8.79
C GLY A 139 6.87 6.31 7.56
N LEU A 140 5.55 6.19 7.37
CA LEU A 140 4.83 6.90 6.31
C LEU A 140 4.73 8.41 6.56
N ILE A 141 4.62 8.84 7.82
CA ILE A 141 4.59 10.26 8.19
C ILE A 141 5.97 10.91 8.06
N GLY A 142 7.03 10.20 8.46
CA GLY A 142 8.42 10.66 8.41
C GLY A 142 9.11 10.78 9.77
#